data_AF-A0A4Q7QQN6-F1
#
_entry.id   AF-A0A4Q7QQN6-F1
#
_cell.length_a   1.000
_cell.length_b   1.000
_cell.length_c   1.000
_cell.angle_alpha   90.00
_cell.angle_beta   90.00
_cell.angle_gamma   90.00
#
_symmetry.space_group_name_H-M   'P 1'
#
loop_
_entity.id
_entity.type
_entity.pdbx_description
1 polymer ?
#
loop_
_entity_poly.entity_id
_entity_poly.type
_entity_poly.pdbx_seq_one_letter_code
_entity_poly.pdbx_strand_id
1 'polypeptide(L)'
;MKRFLTGCTILLILYVVAYDLKIGTLPQTQPVNAEIQTNDKNHTYNYKSYQAGPGDTLISIVEELNTHGGYTISSMIKDFTTLNPGVNPENIQLGKTYKFPLYKKAGR
;
A
#
# COMPACT_ATOMS: atom_id res chain seq x y z
N MET A 1 18.51 43.57 -18.14
CA MET A 1 17.29 42.74 -18.17
C MET A 1 17.58 41.24 -18.13
N LYS A 2 18.43 40.67 -19.00
CA LYS A 2 18.74 39.22 -19.00
C LYS A 2 19.24 38.68 -17.64
N ARG A 3 20.11 39.40 -16.94
CA ARG A 3 20.63 38.99 -15.61
C ARG A 3 19.59 39.04 -14.49
N PHE A 4 18.60 39.93 -14.61
CA PHE A 4 17.46 39.99 -13.70
C PHE A 4 16.51 38.81 -13.96
N LEU A 5 16.26 38.51 -15.24
CA LEU A 5 15.45 37.37 -15.65
C LEU A 5 16.04 36.04 -15.15
N THR A 6 17.36 35.85 -15.26
CA THR A 6 18.06 34.68 -14.71
C THR A 6 17.86 34.53 -13.21
N GLY A 7 17.91 35.64 -12.45
CA GLY A 7 17.65 35.62 -11.01
C GLY A 7 16.23 35.19 -10.68
N CYS A 8 15.23 35.70 -11.41
CA CYS A 8 13.83 35.29 -11.25
C CYS A 8 13.63 33.80 -11.57
N THR A 9 14.28 33.28 -12.61
CA THR A 9 14.18 31.85 -12.96
C THR A 9 14.77 30.95 -11.86
N ILE A 10 15.92 31.33 -11.29
CA ILE A 10 16.56 30.58 -10.20
C ILE A 10 15.66 30.57 -8.96
N LEU A 11 15.06 31.72 -8.61
CA LEU A 11 14.13 31.81 -7.47
C LEU A 11 12.89 30.91 -7.65
N LEU A 12 12.36 30.84 -8.88
CA LEU A 12 11.19 30.01 -9.19
C LEU A 12 11.53 28.51 -9.08
N ILE A 13 12.71 28.08 -9.58
CA ILE A 13 13.18 26.70 -9.45
C ILE A 13 13.32 26.31 -7.97
N LEU A 14 13.95 27.16 -7.16
CA LEU A 14 14.11 26.91 -5.72
C LEU A 14 12.75 26.81 -5.01
N TYR A 15 11.78 27.65 -5.39
CA TYR A 15 10.43 27.60 -4.83
C TYR A 15 9.73 26.28 -5.13
N VAL A 16 9.77 25.79 -6.37
CA VAL A 16 9.15 24.51 -6.76
C VAL A 16 9.79 23.34 -6.02
N VAL A 17 11.13 23.30 -5.94
CA VAL A 17 11.84 22.25 -5.19
C VAL A 17 11.47 22.29 -3.70
N ALA A 18 11.40 23.47 -3.10
CA ALA A 18 10.99 23.61 -1.70
C ALA A 18 9.52 23.21 -1.48
N TYR A 19 8.64 23.47 -2.45
CA TYR A 19 7.23 23.09 -2.39
C TYR A 19 7.08 21.56 -2.48
N ASP A 20 7.78 20.91 -3.41
CA ASP A 20 7.80 19.46 -3.60
C ASP A 20 8.36 18.73 -2.36
N LEU A 21 9.41 19.28 -1.74
CA LEU A 21 10.00 18.76 -0.48
C LEU A 21 9.09 18.95 0.74
N LYS A 22 8.29 20.02 0.79
CA LYS A 22 7.38 20.30 1.92
C LYS A 22 6.06 19.55 1.81
N ILE A 23 5.56 19.39 0.59
CA ILE A 23 4.29 18.72 0.30
C ILE A 23 4.65 17.38 -0.31
N GLY A 24 5.06 16.45 0.57
CA GLY A 24 5.23 15.07 0.18
C GLY A 24 3.90 14.49 -0.27
N THR A 25 3.93 13.71 -1.35
CA THR A 25 2.77 12.97 -1.87
C THR A 25 2.50 11.69 -1.07
N LEU A 26 3.36 11.36 -0.11
CA LEU A 26 3.21 10.20 0.75
C LEU A 26 2.22 10.53 1.89
N PRO A 27 1.23 9.67 2.17
CA PRO A 27 0.37 9.85 3.31
C PRO A 27 1.23 9.87 4.58
N GLN A 28 1.12 10.94 5.36
CA GLN A 28 1.81 11.04 6.63
C GLN A 28 1.24 9.96 7.55
N THR A 29 1.99 8.88 7.79
CA THR A 29 1.64 7.86 8.79
C THR A 29 1.54 8.55 10.14
N GLN A 30 0.30 8.69 10.61
CA GLN A 30 0.01 9.07 11.99
C GLN A 30 0.63 8.03 12.94
N PRO A 31 1.18 8.44 14.10
CA PRO A 31 1.53 7.49 15.14
C PRO A 31 0.22 6.83 15.62
N VAL A 32 0.01 5.57 15.20
CA VAL A 32 -1.11 4.76 15.70
C VAL A 32 -0.78 4.39 17.14
N ASN A 33 -1.41 5.12 18.06
CA ASN A 33 -1.50 4.72 19.46
C ASN A 33 -2.26 3.38 19.49
N ALA A 34 -1.63 2.36 20.04
CA ALA A 34 -2.19 1.01 20.11
C ALA A 34 -3.39 0.98 21.06
N GLU A 35 -4.60 0.90 20.50
CA GLU A 35 -5.75 0.33 21.19
C GLU A 35 -6.26 -0.85 20.38
N ILE A 36 -5.84 -2.05 20.80
CA ILE A 36 -6.40 -3.31 20.32
C ILE A 36 -7.80 -3.41 20.94
N GLN A 37 -8.84 -3.03 20.19
CA GLN A 37 -10.20 -3.41 20.52
C GLN A 37 -10.56 -4.67 19.74
N THR A 38 -10.45 -5.79 20.44
CA THR A 38 -11.03 -7.07 20.05
C THR A 38 -12.55 -6.96 20.06
N ASN A 39 -13.18 -6.88 18.89
CA ASN A 39 -14.60 -7.19 18.76
C ASN A 39 -14.87 -7.77 17.36
N ASP A 40 -14.41 -9.00 17.14
CA ASP A 40 -14.72 -9.74 15.92
C ASP A 40 -16.15 -10.28 15.99
N LYS A 41 -17.06 -9.52 15.38
CA LYS A 41 -18.26 -10.08 14.78
C LYS A 41 -17.82 -10.91 13.58
N ASN A 42 -17.87 -12.24 13.71
CA ASN A 42 -17.97 -13.28 12.66
C ASN A 42 -17.84 -12.80 11.19
N HIS A 43 -16.68 -12.27 10.80
CA HIS A 43 -16.28 -12.21 9.40
C HIS A 43 -15.31 -13.36 9.18
N THR A 44 -15.81 -14.44 8.58
CA THR A 44 -14.94 -15.50 8.07
C THR A 44 -14.18 -14.94 6.88
N TYR A 45 -13.08 -14.24 7.14
CA TYR A 45 -12.14 -13.83 6.11
C TYR A 45 -11.53 -15.11 5.51
N ASN A 46 -11.76 -15.33 4.22
CA ASN A 46 -11.07 -16.39 3.50
C ASN A 46 -9.67 -15.85 3.17
N TYR A 47 -8.63 -16.49 3.70
CA TYR A 47 -7.24 -16.10 3.46
C TYR A 47 -6.35 -17.34 3.33
N LYS A 48 -5.17 -17.16 2.72
CA LYS A 48 -4.11 -18.16 2.68
C LYS A 48 -2.80 -17.56 3.16
N SER A 49 -2.09 -18.30 4.01
CA SER A 49 -0.74 -17.95 4.41
C SER A 49 0.22 -18.29 3.27
N TYR A 50 1.05 -17.34 2.87
CA TYR A 50 2.03 -17.50 1.81
C TYR A 50 3.36 -16.87 2.22
N GLN A 51 4.47 -17.57 1.98
CA GLN A 51 5.82 -17.08 2.23
C GLN A 51 6.32 -16.34 1.00
N ALA A 52 6.59 -15.04 1.13
CA ALA A 52 7.03 -14.21 0.02
C ALA A 52 8.39 -14.69 -0.51
N GLY A 53 8.45 -14.94 -1.82
CA GLY A 53 9.64 -15.28 -2.58
C GLY A 53 10.29 -14.07 -3.26
N PRO A 54 11.42 -14.27 -3.98
CA PRO A 54 12.13 -13.19 -4.64
C PRO A 54 11.32 -12.59 -5.78
N GLY A 55 11.09 -11.27 -5.75
CA GLY A 55 10.32 -10.57 -6.78
C GLY A 55 8.80 -10.58 -6.57
N ASP A 56 8.32 -11.23 -5.51
CA ASP A 56 6.90 -11.25 -5.19
C ASP A 56 6.40 -9.88 -4.73
N THR A 57 5.21 -9.54 -5.18
CA THR A 57 4.48 -8.33 -4.81
C THR A 57 3.10 -8.71 -4.29
N LEU A 58 2.41 -7.74 -3.65
CA LEU A 58 1.02 -7.98 -3.23
C LEU A 58 0.15 -8.42 -4.41
N ILE A 59 0.29 -7.74 -5.56
CA ILE A 59 -0.52 -8.00 -6.75
C ILE A 59 -0.22 -9.39 -7.30
N SER A 60 1.06 -9.72 -7.52
CA SER A 60 1.44 -11.01 -8.11
C SER A 60 0.99 -12.20 -7.26
N ILE A 61 1.13 -12.12 -5.94
CA ILE A 61 0.69 -13.18 -5.03
C ILE A 61 -0.85 -13.28 -5.03
N VAL A 62 -1.57 -12.16 -4.98
CA VAL A 62 -3.03 -12.20 -4.98
C VAL A 62 -3.56 -12.76 -6.29
N GLU A 63 -2.98 -12.41 -7.43
CA GLU A 63 -3.33 -12.97 -8.75
C GLU A 63 -3.04 -14.47 -8.84
N GLU A 64 -1.91 -14.92 -8.31
CA GLU A 64 -1.56 -16.35 -8.27
C GLU A 64 -2.55 -17.14 -7.40
N LEU A 65 -2.91 -16.59 -6.23
CA LEU A 65 -3.81 -17.24 -5.28
C LEU A 65 -5.28 -17.18 -5.69
N ASN A 66 -5.65 -16.23 -6.55
CA ASN A 66 -7.02 -15.99 -6.97
C ASN A 66 -7.15 -16.08 -8.48
N THR A 67 -7.50 -17.27 -8.96
CA THR A 67 -7.68 -17.61 -10.39
C THR A 67 -8.82 -16.84 -11.08
N HIS A 68 -9.66 -16.15 -10.31
CA HIS A 68 -10.80 -15.40 -10.81
C HIS A 68 -10.73 -13.95 -10.32
N GLY A 69 -10.96 -13.01 -11.22
CA GLY A 69 -11.10 -11.59 -10.87
C GLY A 69 -12.37 -11.30 -10.05
N GLY A 70 -12.55 -10.03 -9.68
CA GLY A 70 -13.63 -9.58 -8.81
C GLY A 70 -13.15 -8.68 -7.67
N TYR A 71 -11.85 -8.44 -7.60
CA TYR A 71 -11.19 -7.53 -6.68
C TYR A 71 -10.57 -6.37 -7.44
N THR A 72 -10.46 -5.23 -6.77
CA THR A 72 -9.73 -4.04 -7.23
C THR A 72 -8.42 -3.92 -6.46
N ILE A 73 -7.48 -3.11 -6.95
CA ILE A 73 -6.22 -2.82 -6.23
C ILE A 73 -6.51 -2.27 -4.82
N SER A 74 -7.50 -1.38 -4.72
CA SER A 74 -7.90 -0.80 -3.43
C SER A 74 -8.42 -1.85 -2.45
N SER A 75 -9.26 -2.80 -2.91
CA SER A 75 -9.72 -3.89 -2.05
C SER A 75 -8.58 -4.84 -1.65
N MET A 76 -7.65 -5.15 -2.57
CA MET A 76 -6.47 -5.98 -2.24
C MET A 76 -5.64 -5.35 -1.11
N ILE A 77 -5.34 -4.06 -1.23
CA ILE A 77 -4.58 -3.31 -0.23
C ILE A 77 -5.31 -3.30 1.12
N LYS A 78 -6.60 -2.98 1.10
CA LYS A 78 -7.43 -2.92 2.31
C LYS A 78 -7.53 -4.28 3.00
N ASP A 79 -7.76 -5.34 2.24
CA ASP A 79 -7.95 -6.67 2.81
C ASP A 79 -6.63 -7.24 3.32
N PHE A 80 -5.52 -7.04 2.59
CA PHE A 80 -4.19 -7.43 3.04
C PHE A 80 -3.78 -6.70 4.33
N THR A 81 -4.02 -5.39 4.42
CA THR A 81 -3.71 -4.61 5.65
C THR A 81 -4.60 -4.99 6.82
N THR A 82 -5.86 -5.37 6.56
CA THR A 82 -6.77 -5.92 7.58
C THR A 82 -6.26 -7.28 8.09
N LEU A 83 -5.76 -8.14 7.20
CA LEU A 83 -5.24 -9.47 7.55
C LEU A 83 -3.85 -9.43 8.21
N ASN A 84 -3.05 -8.38 7.92
CA ASN A 84 -1.69 -8.19 8.42
C ASN A 84 -1.54 -6.78 8.99
N PRO A 85 -2.13 -6.50 10.17
CA PRO A 85 -2.06 -5.17 10.76
C PRO A 85 -0.61 -4.74 11.00
N GLY A 86 -0.30 -3.50 10.62
CA GLY A 86 1.05 -2.93 10.75
C GLY A 86 2.04 -3.33 9.65
N VAL A 87 1.64 -4.14 8.67
CA VAL A 87 2.46 -4.47 7.50
C VAL A 87 2.15 -3.50 6.36
N ASN A 88 3.18 -2.88 5.80
CA ASN A 88 3.02 -2.08 4.59
C ASN A 88 2.94 -3.02 3.36
N PRO A 89 1.84 -3.01 2.59
CA PRO A 89 1.66 -3.85 1.40
C PRO A 89 2.68 -3.61 0.29
N GLU A 90 3.32 -2.44 0.25
CA GLU A 90 4.38 -2.12 -0.71
C GLU A 90 5.75 -2.66 -0.26
N ASN A 91 5.91 -3.01 1.02
CA ASN A 91 7.17 -3.48 1.60
C ASN A 91 7.06 -4.94 2.10
N ILE A 92 6.64 -5.84 1.21
CA ILE A 92 6.63 -7.28 1.48
C ILE A 92 8.08 -7.77 1.50
N GLN A 93 8.49 -8.41 2.60
CA GLN A 93 9.86 -8.88 2.81
C GLN A 93 10.01 -10.35 2.39
N LEU A 94 11.08 -10.62 1.65
CA LEU A 94 11.48 -11.98 1.28
C LEU A 94 11.58 -12.90 2.51
N GLY A 95 11.05 -14.12 2.38
CA GLY A 95 11.12 -15.16 3.40
C GLY A 95 10.15 -14.98 4.57
N LYS A 96 9.40 -13.86 4.63
CA LYS A 96 8.33 -13.66 5.61
C LYS A 96 7.03 -14.29 5.11
N THR A 97 6.23 -14.80 6.06
CA THR A 97 4.90 -15.34 5.78
C THR A 97 3.85 -14.30 6.12
N TYR A 98 2.96 -14.01 5.16
CA TYR A 98 1.83 -13.10 5.32
C TYR A 98 0.52 -13.80 4.95
N LYS A 99 -0.61 -13.21 5.38
CA LYS A 99 -1.95 -13.67 5.05
C LYS A 99 -2.48 -12.91 3.83
N PHE A 100 -2.76 -13.60 2.74
CA PHE A 100 -3.32 -13.00 1.53
C PHE A 100 -4.81 -13.32 1.40
N PRO A 101 -5.64 -12.35 0.98
CA PRO A 101 -7.08 -12.56 0.84
C PRO A 101 -7.39 -13.54 -0.30
N LEU A 102 -8.38 -14.39 -0.06
CA LEU A 102 -8.96 -15.28 -1.07
C LEU A 102 -10.34 -14.78 -1.48
N TYR A 103 -10.47 -14.45 -2.75
CA TYR A 103 -11.69 -14.03 -3.40
C TYR A 103 -12.35 -15.25 -4.04
N LYS A 104 -13.56 -15.58 -3.56
CA LYS A 104 -14.37 -16.62 -4.21
C LYS A 104 -14.85 -16.08 -5.55
N LYS A 105 -14.92 -16.97 -6.55
CA LYS A 105 -15.60 -16.68 -7.82
C LYS A 105 -17.00 -16.16 -7.51
N ALA A 106 -17.34 -14.97 -8.00
CA ALA A 106 -18.73 -14.53 -8.01
C ALA A 106 -19.52 -15.57 -8.81
N GLY A 107 -20.34 -16.36 -8.13
CA GLY A 107 -21.20 -17.36 -8.76
C GLY A 107 -22.08 -16.66 -9.80
N ARG A 108 -21.99 -17.13 -11.04
CA ARG A 108 -23.05 -16.95 -12.03
C ARG A 108 -23.82 -18.25 -12.09
#